data_AF-A0A059X226-F1
#
_entry.id   AF-A0A059X226-F1
#
_cell.length_a   1.000
_cell.length_b   1.000
_cell.length_c   1.000
_cell.angle_alpha   90.00
_cell.angle_beta   90.00
_cell.angle_gamma   90.00
#
_symmetry.space_group_name_H-M   'P 1'
#
loop_
_entity.id
_entity.type
_entity.pdbx_description
1 polymer ?
#
loop_
_entity_poly.entity_id
_entity_poly.type
_entity_poly.pdbx_seq_one_letter_code
_entity_poly.pdbx_strand_id
1 'polypeptide(L)'
;FWHSLVGVDDKGKPTSKVLSWADNRSSEQVAELRKRFDETAVHDRTGARFHSSFWPAKLLWLRKTQPDAFSRTAQWLSLSDYVALKLLGNSSTSVSMASATGIFDIHECSWDRELAKFLKLKKSNLPEIARDRQTFRLNKKFSRRWQRLANAEWFPAIGDGAANNIGSGCVTKDRAALMVGTSGALRVAYRGTARNKIPGGLWCYRIDRERMIVGGALSDGGGLYSWLKENLRLPANVERTIAKRPAAEHGLTFLPFLAGERSTGYHENASGAVIGLTSTTDRVDIAQAA
;
A
#
# COMPACT_ATOMS: atom_id res chain seq x y z
N PHE A 1 9.01 -0.53 0.82
CA PHE A 1 7.60 -0.78 1.12
C PHE A 1 6.80 0.44 0.76
N TRP A 2 5.72 0.28 0.00
CA TRP A 2 4.81 1.37 -0.27
C TRP A 2 4.21 1.96 1.02
N HIS A 3 3.71 3.19 0.90
CA HIS A 3 2.96 3.93 1.93
C HIS A 3 3.74 4.30 3.21
N SER A 4 4.98 3.83 3.36
CA SER A 4 5.84 4.22 4.48
C SER A 4 6.08 5.73 4.50
N LEU A 5 6.21 6.32 5.68
CA LEU A 5 6.49 7.75 5.86
C LEU A 5 7.50 7.95 6.98
N VAL A 6 8.50 8.81 6.75
CA VAL A 6 9.46 9.27 7.76
C VAL A 6 9.83 10.73 7.50
N GLY A 7 9.90 11.53 8.55
CA GLY A 7 10.39 12.91 8.50
C GLY A 7 11.90 12.97 8.73
N VAL A 8 12.58 13.85 8.03
CA VAL A 8 14.00 14.20 8.27
C VAL A 8 14.22 15.71 8.32
N ASP A 9 15.20 16.15 9.10
CA ASP A 9 15.69 17.53 9.13
C ASP A 9 16.58 17.87 7.92
N ASP A 10 17.10 19.09 7.88
CA ASP A 10 17.99 19.61 6.83
C ASP A 10 19.33 18.85 6.72
N LYS A 11 19.72 18.14 7.78
CA LYS A 11 20.91 17.28 7.85
C LYS A 11 20.57 15.81 7.59
N GLY A 12 19.33 15.51 7.20
CA GLY A 12 18.85 14.16 6.94
C GLY A 12 18.72 13.30 8.21
N LYS A 13 18.68 13.89 9.41
CA LYS A 13 18.43 13.15 10.66
C LYS A 13 16.93 12.95 10.85
N PRO A 14 16.48 11.77 11.32
CA PRO A 14 15.06 11.53 11.54
C PRO A 14 14.44 12.50 12.54
N THR A 15 13.28 13.06 12.18
CA THR A 15 12.42 13.87 13.05
C THR A 15 11.18 13.09 13.50
N SER A 16 10.89 11.95 12.87
CA SER A 16 9.81 11.04 13.24
C SER A 16 10.27 9.57 13.25
N LYS A 17 9.48 8.71 13.89
CA LYS A 17 9.54 7.26 13.62
C LYS A 17 9.05 6.98 12.20
N VAL A 18 9.39 5.80 11.68
CA VAL A 18 8.83 5.29 10.43
C VAL A 18 7.39 4.85 10.68
N LEU A 19 6.44 5.44 9.94
CA LEU A 19 5.04 5.03 9.95
C LEU A 19 4.80 4.07 8.79
N SER A 20 4.46 2.81 9.09
CA SER A 20 4.21 1.78 8.07
C SER A 20 2.80 1.88 7.48
N TRP A 21 2.48 1.07 6.48
CA TRP A 21 1.12 0.99 5.92
C TRP A 21 0.09 0.47 6.93
N ALA A 22 0.52 -0.29 7.93
CA ALA A 22 -0.34 -0.87 8.96
C ALA A 22 -0.60 0.09 10.15
N ASP A 23 0.04 1.25 10.17
CA ASP A 23 -0.20 2.26 11.20
C ASP A 23 -1.57 2.92 11.00
N ASN A 24 -2.47 2.72 11.96
CA ASN A 24 -3.86 3.19 11.90
C ASN A 24 -4.14 4.41 12.78
N ARG A 25 -3.12 5.01 13.42
CA ARG A 25 -3.31 6.13 14.37
C ARG A 25 -3.93 7.37 13.76
N SER A 26 -3.87 7.51 12.44
CA SER A 26 -4.45 8.62 11.68
C SER A 26 -5.86 8.34 11.15
N SER A 27 -6.59 7.34 11.70
CA SER A 27 -7.95 7.00 11.29
C SER A 27 -8.93 8.18 11.42
N GLU A 28 -8.85 8.94 12.52
CA GLU A 28 -9.70 10.13 12.72
C GLU A 28 -9.46 11.22 11.65
N GLN A 29 -8.22 11.35 11.17
CA GLN A 29 -7.86 12.30 10.13
C GLN A 29 -8.41 11.92 8.75
N VAL A 30 -8.76 10.64 8.52
CA VAL A 30 -9.45 10.21 7.30
C VAL A 30 -10.83 10.87 7.21
N ALA A 31 -11.58 10.92 8.33
CA ALA A 31 -12.89 11.57 8.36
C ALA A 31 -12.79 13.08 8.10
N GLU A 32 -11.75 13.73 8.61
CA GLU A 32 -11.48 15.16 8.35
C GLU A 32 -11.16 15.43 6.87
N LEU A 33 -10.36 14.56 6.24
CA LEU A 33 -10.06 14.66 4.81
C LEU A 33 -11.34 14.49 3.96
N ARG A 34 -12.19 13.51 4.28
CA ARG A 34 -13.47 13.27 3.60
C ARG A 34 -14.48 14.42 3.78
N LYS A 35 -14.42 15.16 4.90
CA LYS A 35 -15.23 16.38 5.08
C LYS A 35 -14.72 17.56 4.25
N ARG A 36 -13.41 17.59 3.96
CA ARG A 36 -12.76 18.72 3.29
C ARG A 36 -12.77 18.59 1.77
N PHE A 37 -12.66 17.37 1.25
CA PHE A 37 -12.47 17.09 -0.17
C PHE A 37 -13.52 16.12 -0.68
N ASP A 38 -13.84 16.23 -1.98
CA ASP A 38 -14.50 15.15 -2.70
C ASP A 38 -13.50 13.98 -2.84
N GLU A 39 -13.73 12.91 -2.07
CA GLU A 39 -12.87 11.73 -2.08
C GLU A 39 -12.83 11.07 -3.47
N THR A 40 -13.91 11.10 -4.25
CA THR A 40 -13.95 10.50 -5.59
C THR A 40 -13.03 11.28 -6.52
N ALA A 41 -13.10 12.61 -6.50
CA ALA A 41 -12.23 13.46 -7.32
C ALA A 41 -10.75 13.33 -6.93
N VAL A 42 -10.45 13.20 -5.63
CA VAL A 42 -9.08 12.94 -5.15
C VAL A 42 -8.61 11.54 -5.53
N HIS A 43 -9.48 10.54 -5.42
CA HIS A 43 -9.20 9.17 -5.82
C HIS A 43 -8.89 9.08 -7.32
N ASP A 44 -9.72 9.66 -8.18
CA ASP A 44 -9.50 9.69 -9.63
C ASP A 44 -8.20 10.38 -10.03
N ARG A 45 -7.76 11.39 -9.26
CA ARG A 45 -6.54 12.15 -9.50
C ARG A 45 -5.27 11.50 -8.95
N THR A 46 -5.35 10.86 -7.78
CA THR A 46 -4.18 10.31 -7.07
C THR A 46 -4.09 8.79 -7.09
N GLY A 47 -5.17 8.12 -7.48
CA GLY A 47 -5.32 6.68 -7.45
C GLY A 47 -5.44 6.06 -6.05
N ALA A 48 -5.58 6.88 -5.00
CA ALA A 48 -5.78 6.42 -3.63
C ALA A 48 -7.00 7.09 -3.00
N ARG A 49 -7.82 6.30 -2.28
CA ARG A 49 -8.82 6.85 -1.35
C ARG A 49 -8.15 7.41 -0.11
N PHE A 50 -8.89 8.19 0.68
CA PHE A 50 -8.42 8.51 2.03
C PHE A 50 -8.48 7.26 2.90
N HIS A 51 -7.33 6.89 3.43
CA HIS A 51 -7.14 5.75 4.33
C HIS A 51 -5.93 6.03 5.23
N SER A 52 -5.91 5.47 6.43
CA SER A 52 -4.85 5.69 7.42
C SER A 52 -3.46 5.26 6.94
N SER A 53 -3.39 4.31 6.00
CA SER A 53 -2.14 3.90 5.35
C SER A 53 -1.46 5.00 4.54
N PHE A 54 -2.20 5.99 4.00
CA PHE A 54 -1.67 6.98 3.08
C PHE A 54 -1.13 8.24 3.76
N TRP A 55 -0.27 8.96 3.04
CA TRP A 55 0.43 10.13 3.55
C TRP A 55 -0.50 11.27 3.98
N PRO A 56 -1.61 11.61 3.28
CA PRO A 56 -2.48 12.69 3.70
C PRO A 56 -2.97 12.56 5.15
N ALA A 57 -3.43 11.37 5.54
CA ALA A 57 -3.91 11.12 6.90
C ALA A 57 -2.76 11.18 7.92
N LYS A 58 -1.64 10.51 7.62
CA LYS A 58 -0.45 10.48 8.49
C LYS A 58 0.15 11.86 8.73
N LEU A 59 0.28 12.66 7.68
CA LEU A 59 0.85 14.01 7.76
C LEU A 59 -0.08 14.94 8.53
N LEU A 60 -1.40 14.84 8.32
CA LEU A 60 -2.36 15.60 9.09
C LEU A 60 -2.32 15.23 10.58
N TRP A 61 -2.21 13.93 10.89
CA TRP A 61 -2.08 13.42 12.25
C TRP A 61 -0.79 13.91 12.92
N LEU A 62 0.36 13.78 12.24
CA LEU A 62 1.66 14.26 12.73
C LEU A 62 1.63 15.76 13.00
N ARG A 63 1.02 16.56 12.11
CA ARG A 63 0.92 18.01 12.29
C ARG A 63 0.13 18.38 13.55
N LYS A 64 -0.91 17.62 13.89
CA LYS A 64 -1.77 17.88 15.06
C LYS A 64 -1.18 17.35 16.36
N THR A 65 -0.56 16.17 16.33
CA THR A 65 -0.11 15.46 17.53
C THR A 65 1.37 15.69 17.85
N GLN A 66 2.18 16.05 16.86
CA GLN A 66 3.62 16.26 17.00
C GLN A 66 4.07 17.53 16.24
N PRO A 67 3.52 18.71 16.57
CA PRO A 67 3.76 19.95 15.84
C PRO A 67 5.24 20.36 15.80
N ASP A 68 6.01 20.12 16.87
CA ASP A 68 7.44 20.43 16.95
C ASP A 68 8.28 19.54 16.03
N ALA A 69 7.91 18.26 15.90
CA ALA A 69 8.57 17.36 14.97
C ALA A 69 8.22 17.74 13.53
N PHE A 70 6.94 18.05 13.28
CA PHE A 70 6.45 18.46 11.97
C PHE A 70 7.13 19.75 11.49
N SER A 71 7.29 20.75 12.37
CA SER A 71 7.89 22.05 12.02
C SER A 71 9.39 21.96 11.72
N ARG A 72 10.13 21.09 12.43
CA ARG A 72 11.56 20.82 12.18
C ARG A 72 11.81 19.91 10.99
N THR A 73 10.79 19.28 10.43
CA THR A 73 10.94 18.36 9.30
C THR A 73 11.18 19.15 8.01
N ALA A 74 12.37 18.97 7.44
CA ALA A 74 12.74 19.53 6.15
C ALA A 74 12.14 18.71 4.99
N GLN A 75 12.14 17.38 5.07
CA GLN A 75 11.58 16.49 4.04
C GLN A 75 10.80 15.30 4.63
N TRP A 76 9.73 14.91 3.95
CA TRP A 76 8.95 13.70 4.21
C TRP A 76 9.27 12.65 3.15
N LEU A 77 9.77 11.49 3.57
CA LEU A 77 10.31 10.46 2.68
C LEU A 77 9.62 9.12 2.89
N SER A 78 9.63 8.27 1.86
CA SER A 78 9.42 6.84 2.07
C SER A 78 10.65 6.24 2.75
N LEU A 79 10.50 5.08 3.40
CA LEU A 79 11.63 4.37 4.01
C LEU A 79 12.73 4.07 2.98
N SER A 80 12.36 3.68 1.75
CA SER A 80 13.31 3.46 0.66
C SER A 80 14.12 4.70 0.33
N ASP A 81 13.46 5.86 0.29
CA ASP A 81 14.06 7.13 -0.11
C ASP A 81 14.94 7.67 1.01
N TYR A 82 14.57 7.39 2.28
CA TYR A 82 15.44 7.61 3.42
C TYR A 82 16.71 6.74 3.38
N VAL A 83 16.57 5.45 3.02
CA VAL A 83 17.74 4.56 2.84
C VAL A 83 18.61 5.06 1.68
N ALA A 84 18.00 5.47 0.57
CA ALA A 84 18.71 6.08 -0.56
C ALA A 84 19.47 7.35 -0.13
N LEU A 85 18.85 8.22 0.67
CA LEU A 85 19.51 9.40 1.23
C LEU A 85 20.75 9.00 2.04
N LYS A 86 20.67 7.96 2.87
CA LYS A 86 21.81 7.49 3.67
C LYS A 86 22.91 6.86 2.82
N LEU A 87 22.57 6.04 1.83
CA LEU A 87 23.53 5.28 1.04
C LEU A 87 24.15 6.11 -0.11
N LEU A 88 23.32 6.92 -0.76
CA LEU A 88 23.59 7.57 -2.04
C LEU A 88 23.74 9.09 -1.88
N GLY A 89 23.28 9.66 -0.76
CA GLY A 89 23.26 11.11 -0.55
C GLY A 89 22.14 11.82 -1.32
N ASN A 90 21.16 11.08 -1.83
CA ASN A 90 20.05 11.61 -2.63
C ASN A 90 18.72 11.02 -2.15
N SER A 91 17.72 11.88 -1.95
CA SER A 91 16.38 11.52 -1.45
C SER A 91 15.30 11.54 -2.53
N SER A 92 15.66 11.64 -3.81
CA SER A 92 14.70 11.61 -4.91
C SER A 92 13.89 10.31 -4.89
N THR A 93 12.58 10.42 -5.13
CA THR A 93 11.66 9.29 -5.11
C THR A 93 11.31 8.87 -6.53
N SER A 94 11.06 7.58 -6.75
CA SER A 94 10.57 7.13 -8.04
C SER A 94 9.09 7.48 -8.20
N VAL A 95 8.62 7.55 -9.46
CA VAL A 95 7.18 7.64 -9.76
C VAL A 95 6.41 6.47 -9.15
N SER A 96 7.03 5.29 -9.05
CA SER A 96 6.42 4.12 -8.41
C SER A 96 6.18 4.31 -6.92
N MET A 97 7.15 4.84 -6.20
CA MET A 97 7.03 5.10 -4.77
C MET A 97 6.09 6.28 -4.50
N ALA A 98 6.20 7.36 -5.27
CA ALA A 98 5.38 8.55 -5.13
C ALA A 98 3.89 8.29 -5.37
N SER A 99 3.54 7.52 -6.40
CA SER A 99 2.13 7.25 -6.74
C SER A 99 1.35 6.50 -5.67
N ALA A 100 2.02 5.75 -4.79
CA ALA A 100 1.39 5.05 -3.67
C ALA A 100 1.30 5.88 -2.38
N THR A 101 1.63 7.17 -2.41
CA THR A 101 1.56 8.05 -1.23
C THR A 101 0.15 8.58 -0.96
N GLY A 102 -0.70 8.68 -1.99
CA GLY A 102 -2.00 9.34 -1.92
C GLY A 102 -1.95 10.88 -1.96
N ILE A 103 -0.77 11.46 -2.24
CA ILE A 103 -0.59 12.91 -2.47
C ILE A 103 0.13 13.18 -3.80
N PHE A 104 0.13 12.22 -4.70
CA PHE A 104 0.76 12.31 -6.01
C PHE A 104 -0.30 12.24 -7.09
N ASP A 105 -0.33 13.22 -7.97
CA ASP A 105 -1.17 13.21 -9.15
C ASP A 105 -0.62 12.21 -10.15
N ILE A 106 -1.37 11.14 -10.40
CA ILE A 106 -0.96 10.05 -11.29
C ILE A 106 -1.10 10.42 -12.77
N HIS A 107 -1.80 11.49 -13.12
CA HIS A 107 -1.89 11.97 -14.51
C HIS A 107 -0.68 12.84 -14.84
N GLU A 108 -0.44 13.86 -13.99
CA GLU A 108 0.64 14.85 -14.15
C GLU A 108 2.02 14.34 -13.71
N CYS A 109 2.07 13.19 -13.04
CA CYS A 109 3.28 12.65 -12.43
C CYS A 109 4.01 13.66 -11.51
N SER A 110 3.23 14.40 -10.72
CA SER A 110 3.74 15.44 -9.81
C SER A 110 2.97 15.44 -8.49
N TRP A 111 3.50 16.12 -7.47
CA TRP A 111 2.83 16.23 -6.19
C TRP A 111 1.53 17.04 -6.30
N ASP A 112 0.46 16.52 -5.70
CA ASP A 112 -0.84 17.15 -5.68
C ASP A 112 -0.79 18.47 -4.91
N ARG A 113 -1.01 19.58 -5.62
CA ARG A 113 -0.86 20.93 -5.08
C ARG A 113 -1.93 21.26 -4.05
N GLU A 114 -3.14 20.73 -4.22
CA GLU A 114 -4.30 21.03 -3.38
C GLU A 114 -4.14 20.38 -2.00
N LEU A 115 -3.83 19.09 -1.98
CA LEU A 115 -3.51 18.31 -0.78
C LEU A 115 -2.25 18.83 -0.11
N ALA A 116 -1.18 19.13 -0.86
CA ALA A 116 0.05 19.69 -0.29
C ALA A 116 -0.22 21.03 0.42
N LYS A 117 -0.99 21.93 -0.21
CA LYS A 117 -1.39 23.20 0.40
C LYS A 117 -2.20 23.00 1.67
N PHE A 118 -3.20 22.11 1.65
CA PHE A 118 -4.02 21.80 2.82
C PHE A 118 -3.20 21.22 4.00
N LEU A 119 -2.24 20.36 3.69
CA LEU A 119 -1.33 19.77 4.66
C LEU A 119 -0.26 20.75 5.15
N LYS A 120 -0.20 21.96 4.58
CA LYS A 120 0.82 23.00 4.87
C LYS A 120 2.24 22.53 4.52
N LEU A 121 2.36 21.80 3.41
CA LEU A 121 3.65 21.34 2.89
C LEU A 121 4.18 22.33 1.85
N LYS A 122 5.44 22.71 2.00
CA LYS A 122 6.20 23.39 0.95
C LYS A 122 6.63 22.36 -0.09
N LYS A 123 6.90 22.80 -1.33
CA LYS A 123 7.46 21.93 -2.38
C LYS A 123 8.73 21.22 -1.91
N SER A 124 9.59 21.92 -1.15
CA SER A 124 10.82 21.36 -0.59
C SER A 124 10.58 20.28 0.48
N ASN A 125 9.38 20.21 1.07
CA ASN A 125 9.05 19.15 2.03
C ASN A 125 8.79 17.80 1.38
N LEU A 126 8.61 17.74 0.06
CA LEU A 126 8.40 16.52 -0.68
C LEU A 126 9.65 16.21 -1.51
N PRO A 127 10.01 14.93 -1.70
CA PRO A 127 11.19 14.56 -2.45
C PRO A 127 11.00 14.90 -3.93
N GLU A 128 12.10 15.23 -4.60
CA GLU A 128 12.08 15.39 -6.05
C GLU A 128 11.72 14.06 -6.72
N ILE A 129 10.92 14.13 -7.78
CA ILE A 129 10.59 12.95 -8.57
C ILE A 129 11.77 12.65 -9.48
N ALA A 130 12.33 11.45 -9.36
CA ALA A 130 13.45 11.01 -10.18
C ALA A 130 13.08 11.04 -11.68
N ARG A 131 14.08 11.37 -12.51
CA ARG A 131 13.97 11.30 -13.97
C ARG A 131 13.99 9.85 -14.43
N ASP A 132 13.51 9.62 -15.64
CA ASP A 132 13.51 8.28 -16.21
C ASP A 132 14.94 7.79 -16.39
N ARG A 133 15.17 6.53 -15.98
CA ARG A 133 16.50 5.89 -15.98
C ARG A 133 17.56 6.63 -15.16
N GLN A 134 17.17 7.55 -14.27
CA GLN A 134 18.12 8.20 -13.36
C GLN A 134 18.80 7.15 -12.49
N THR A 135 20.12 7.20 -12.42
CA THR A 135 20.94 6.36 -11.57
C THR A 135 21.74 7.21 -10.59
N PHE A 136 22.14 6.59 -9.49
CA PHE A 136 22.98 7.18 -8.46
C PHE A 136 24.16 6.25 -8.15
N ARG A 137 25.08 6.75 -7.33
CA ARG A 137 26.22 5.97 -6.83
C ARG A 137 26.27 6.04 -5.31
N LEU A 138 26.93 5.05 -4.71
CA LEU A 138 27.22 5.07 -3.28
C LEU A 138 28.02 6.33 -2.92
N ASN A 139 27.67 6.95 -1.80
CA ASN A 139 28.48 8.04 -1.27
C ASN A 139 29.88 7.54 -0.85
N LYS A 140 30.77 8.48 -0.52
CA LYS A 140 32.18 8.20 -0.17
C LYS A 140 32.35 7.22 1.00
N LYS A 141 31.37 7.14 1.92
CA LYS A 141 31.41 6.23 3.06
C LYS A 141 31.11 4.79 2.60
N PHE A 142 30.03 4.59 1.85
CA PHE A 142 29.59 3.25 1.45
C PHE A 142 30.37 2.68 0.27
N SER A 143 30.86 3.52 -0.65
CA SER A 143 31.79 3.08 -1.72
C SER A 143 33.09 2.52 -1.15
N ARG A 144 33.65 3.14 -0.09
CA ARG A 144 34.83 2.62 0.62
C ARG A 144 34.53 1.32 1.38
N ARG A 145 33.35 1.22 2.00
CA ARG A 145 32.93 0.00 2.72
C ARG A 145 32.67 -1.18 1.77
N TRP A 146 32.11 -0.91 0.60
CA TRP A 146 31.69 -1.92 -0.38
C TRP A 146 32.32 -1.65 -1.75
N GLN A 147 33.64 -1.87 -1.83
CA GLN A 147 34.42 -1.55 -3.03
C GLN A 147 33.89 -2.24 -4.30
N ARG A 148 33.38 -3.48 -4.19
CA ARG A 148 32.77 -4.21 -5.31
C ARG A 148 31.54 -3.51 -5.92
N LEU A 149 30.88 -2.63 -5.15
CA LEU A 149 29.70 -1.88 -5.57
C LEU A 149 29.99 -0.39 -5.80
N ALA A 150 31.26 0.04 -5.70
CA ALA A 150 31.62 1.46 -5.76
C ALA A 150 31.22 2.12 -7.09
N ASN A 151 31.30 1.37 -8.19
CA ASN A 151 30.93 1.81 -9.54
C ASN A 151 29.55 1.33 -9.99
N ALA A 152 28.81 0.62 -9.13
CA ALA A 152 27.47 0.15 -9.46
C ALA A 152 26.50 1.32 -9.62
N GLU A 153 25.60 1.20 -10.59
CA GLU A 153 24.48 2.12 -10.75
C GLU A 153 23.33 1.71 -9.83
N TRP A 154 22.82 2.67 -9.06
CA TRP A 154 21.70 2.48 -8.16
C TRP A 154 20.47 3.19 -8.71
N PHE A 155 19.42 2.43 -8.97
CA PHE A 155 18.14 2.98 -9.41
C PHE A 155 17.29 3.41 -8.22
N PRO A 156 16.42 4.42 -8.37
CA PRO A 156 15.35 4.70 -7.42
C PRO A 156 14.58 3.42 -7.07
N ALA A 157 14.16 3.30 -5.82
CA ALA A 157 13.37 2.16 -5.37
C ALA A 157 12.04 2.09 -6.13
N ILE A 158 11.56 0.88 -6.41
CA ILE A 158 10.23 0.62 -6.92
C ILE A 158 9.34 0.10 -5.80
N GLY A 159 8.04 0.31 -5.94
CA GLY A 159 7.05 -0.27 -5.04
C GLY A 159 7.19 -1.78 -4.91
N ASP A 160 7.03 -2.31 -3.70
CA ASP A 160 7.03 -3.75 -3.46
C ASP A 160 5.90 -4.47 -4.21
N GLY A 161 4.70 -3.92 -4.20
CA GLY A 161 3.57 -4.48 -4.96
C GLY A 161 3.79 -4.42 -6.47
N ALA A 162 4.43 -3.35 -6.98
CA ALA A 162 4.84 -3.26 -8.38
C ALA A 162 5.93 -4.28 -8.73
N ALA A 163 6.96 -4.40 -7.89
CA ALA A 163 8.06 -5.35 -8.06
C ALA A 163 7.56 -6.80 -8.05
N ASN A 164 6.68 -7.14 -7.10
CA ASN A 164 6.05 -8.46 -7.02
C ASN A 164 5.23 -8.77 -8.28
N ASN A 165 4.43 -7.81 -8.75
CA ASN A 165 3.58 -8.00 -9.93
C ASN A 165 4.42 -8.19 -11.21
N ILE A 166 5.49 -7.41 -11.39
CA ILE A 166 6.40 -7.54 -12.54
C ILE A 166 7.23 -8.83 -12.43
N GLY A 167 7.74 -9.14 -11.24
CA GLY A 167 8.55 -10.33 -10.98
C GLY A 167 7.80 -11.65 -11.24
N SER A 168 6.48 -11.65 -11.08
CA SER A 168 5.60 -12.77 -11.45
C SER A 168 5.23 -12.82 -12.94
N GLY A 169 5.83 -11.97 -13.79
CA GLY A 169 5.55 -11.90 -15.22
C GLY A 169 4.19 -11.28 -15.58
N CYS A 170 3.48 -10.68 -14.62
CA CYS A 170 2.17 -10.07 -14.84
C CYS A 170 2.32 -8.61 -15.32
N VAL A 171 2.92 -8.41 -16.48
CA VAL A 171 3.28 -7.06 -16.99
C VAL A 171 2.27 -6.47 -17.99
N THR A 172 1.23 -7.21 -18.35
CA THR A 172 0.16 -6.81 -19.27
C THR A 172 -1.23 -7.03 -18.65
N LYS A 173 -2.28 -6.53 -19.33
CA LYS A 173 -3.68 -6.67 -18.90
C LYS A 173 -4.20 -8.12 -18.91
N ASP A 174 -3.47 -9.02 -19.57
CA ASP A 174 -3.91 -10.39 -19.82
C ASP A 174 -3.66 -11.32 -18.63
N ARG A 175 -2.95 -10.83 -17.60
CA ARG A 175 -2.61 -11.59 -16.40
C ARG A 175 -2.83 -10.75 -15.16
N ALA A 176 -3.32 -11.38 -14.10
CA ALA A 176 -3.40 -10.81 -12.78
C ALA A 176 -2.40 -11.50 -11.85
N ALA A 177 -1.69 -10.73 -11.04
CA ALA A 177 -0.90 -11.28 -9.94
C ALA A 177 -1.80 -11.41 -8.71
N LEU A 178 -2.06 -12.64 -8.29
CA LEU A 178 -2.70 -12.97 -7.02
C LEU A 178 -1.60 -13.30 -6.00
N MET A 179 -1.58 -12.54 -4.90
CA MET A 179 -0.77 -12.84 -3.73
C MET A 179 -1.71 -13.19 -2.58
N VAL A 180 -1.57 -14.40 -2.03
CA VAL A 180 -2.26 -14.81 -0.80
C VAL A 180 -1.20 -15.17 0.23
N GLY A 181 -0.86 -14.20 1.08
CA GLY A 181 -0.08 -14.40 2.31
C GLY A 181 -1.01 -14.36 3.51
N THR A 182 -0.56 -13.84 4.66
CA THR A 182 -1.47 -13.54 5.79
C THR A 182 -2.66 -12.69 5.35
N SER A 183 -2.40 -11.73 4.45
CA SER A 183 -3.41 -10.93 3.75
C SER A 183 -3.34 -11.20 2.24
N GLY A 184 -4.36 -10.76 1.49
CA GLY A 184 -4.44 -10.95 0.04
C GLY A 184 -4.22 -9.67 -0.76
N ALA A 185 -3.81 -9.82 -2.01
CA ALA A 185 -3.89 -8.75 -3.00
C ALA A 185 -4.02 -9.32 -4.42
N LEU A 186 -4.86 -8.68 -5.22
CA LEU A 186 -5.01 -8.98 -6.65
C LEU A 186 -4.70 -7.73 -7.45
N ARG A 187 -3.83 -7.86 -8.46
CA ARG A 187 -3.28 -6.72 -9.19
C ARG A 187 -3.18 -7.01 -10.68
N VAL A 188 -3.40 -5.99 -11.49
CA VAL A 188 -3.23 -6.02 -12.95
C VAL A 188 -2.39 -4.82 -13.36
N ALA A 189 -1.29 -5.07 -14.07
CA ALA A 189 -0.47 -4.02 -14.65
C ALA A 189 -0.84 -3.77 -16.11
N TYR A 190 -0.65 -2.53 -16.56
CA TYR A 190 -0.83 -2.20 -17.96
C TYR A 190 -0.02 -0.99 -18.39
N ARG A 191 0.29 -0.93 -19.68
CA ARG A 191 0.85 0.25 -20.33
C ARG A 191 -0.26 1.24 -20.68
N GLY A 192 -0.02 2.53 -20.45
CA GLY A 192 -0.93 3.61 -20.82
C GLY A 192 -1.06 4.68 -19.73
N THR A 193 -2.00 5.59 -19.93
CA THR A 193 -2.36 6.61 -18.95
C THR A 193 -3.31 6.06 -17.91
N ALA A 194 -3.38 6.73 -16.76
CA ALA A 194 -4.40 6.45 -15.76
C ALA A 194 -5.80 6.66 -16.36
N ARG A 195 -6.77 5.87 -15.89
CA ARG A 195 -8.18 6.11 -16.22
C ARG A 195 -8.65 7.40 -15.55
N ASN A 196 -9.49 8.16 -16.23
CA ASN A 196 -10.14 9.35 -15.64
C ASN A 196 -11.07 8.99 -14.48
N LYS A 197 -11.66 7.79 -14.52
CA LYS A 197 -12.48 7.23 -13.45
C LYS A 197 -11.90 5.90 -13.01
N ILE A 198 -11.48 5.83 -11.76
CA ILE A 198 -10.90 4.63 -11.17
C ILE A 198 -12.05 3.86 -10.51
N PRO A 199 -12.15 2.53 -10.70
CA PRO A 199 -13.16 1.75 -10.01
C PRO A 199 -13.08 1.98 -8.51
N GLY A 200 -14.19 2.40 -7.90
CA GLY A 200 -14.19 2.92 -6.54
C GLY A 200 -13.62 1.94 -5.49
N GLY A 201 -13.67 0.64 -5.74
CA GLY A 201 -13.13 -0.37 -4.83
C GLY A 201 -11.65 -0.70 -5.01
N LEU A 202 -10.95 -0.03 -5.91
CA LEU A 202 -9.56 -0.33 -6.27
C LEU A 202 -8.68 0.91 -6.15
N TRP A 203 -7.41 0.69 -5.88
CA TRP A 203 -6.36 1.71 -6.02
C TRP A 203 -5.71 1.61 -7.40
N CYS A 204 -5.05 2.69 -7.84
CA CYS A 204 -4.33 2.77 -9.11
C CYS A 204 -3.00 3.51 -8.91
N TYR A 205 -1.88 2.81 -9.05
CA TYR A 205 -0.55 3.41 -8.92
C TYR A 205 0.22 3.33 -10.22
N ARG A 206 1.37 4.00 -10.25
CA ARG A 206 2.32 3.87 -11.34
C ARG A 206 3.38 2.83 -11.01
N ILE A 207 3.78 2.09 -12.02
CA ILE A 207 5.02 1.33 -12.02
C ILE A 207 6.15 2.26 -12.48
N ASP A 208 5.89 3.06 -13.51
CA ASP A 208 6.74 4.12 -14.05
C ASP A 208 5.86 5.12 -14.82
N ARG A 209 6.46 5.97 -15.67
CA ARG A 209 5.71 6.97 -16.45
C ARG A 209 4.86 6.38 -17.57
N GLU A 210 5.08 5.13 -17.95
CA GLU A 210 4.40 4.49 -19.08
C GLU A 210 3.45 3.38 -18.62
N ARG A 211 3.61 2.88 -17.39
CA ARG A 211 2.90 1.72 -16.87
C ARG A 211 2.19 2.03 -15.55
N MET A 212 0.97 1.54 -15.48
CA MET A 212 0.08 1.60 -14.34
C MET A 212 -0.07 0.22 -13.71
N ILE A 213 -0.51 0.19 -12.45
CA ILE A 213 -0.93 -1.00 -11.74
C ILE A 213 -2.20 -0.68 -10.95
N VAL A 214 -3.25 -1.46 -11.19
CA VAL A 214 -4.52 -1.36 -10.47
C VAL A 214 -4.68 -2.60 -9.62
N GLY A 215 -5.21 -2.45 -8.41
CA GLY A 215 -5.46 -3.60 -7.58
C GLY A 215 -6.35 -3.32 -6.38
N GLY A 216 -6.72 -4.41 -5.73
CA GLY A 216 -7.40 -4.42 -4.44
C GLY A 216 -6.54 -5.14 -3.41
N ALA A 217 -6.61 -4.69 -2.16
CA ALA A 217 -6.00 -5.37 -1.03
C ALA A 217 -7.10 -6.01 -0.17
N LEU A 218 -6.92 -7.27 0.18
CA LEU A 218 -7.83 -8.04 1.03
C LEU A 218 -7.19 -8.16 2.40
N SER A 219 -7.89 -7.81 3.47
CA SER A 219 -7.37 -7.92 4.84
C SER A 219 -7.11 -9.38 5.21
N ASP A 220 -8.02 -10.25 4.78
CA ASP A 220 -8.04 -11.66 5.09
C ASP A 220 -7.53 -12.49 3.91
N GLY A 221 -6.67 -13.48 4.23
CA GLY A 221 -6.09 -14.44 3.30
C GLY A 221 -5.70 -15.69 4.08
N GLY A 222 -4.42 -16.03 4.11
CA GLY A 222 -3.90 -17.10 4.96
C GLY A 222 -4.10 -16.85 6.47
N GLY A 223 -4.26 -15.59 6.91
CA GLY A 223 -4.60 -15.27 8.30
C GLY A 223 -5.97 -15.79 8.71
N LEU A 224 -6.96 -15.71 7.81
CA LEU A 224 -8.28 -16.33 8.00
C LEU A 224 -8.14 -17.85 8.10
N TYR A 225 -7.33 -18.45 7.23
CA TYR A 225 -7.10 -19.89 7.27
C TYR A 225 -6.48 -20.35 8.61
N SER A 226 -5.47 -19.64 9.11
CA SER A 226 -4.89 -19.86 10.45
C SER A 226 -5.95 -19.71 11.55
N TRP A 227 -6.75 -18.64 11.49
CA TRP A 227 -7.83 -18.40 12.46
C TRP A 227 -8.85 -19.55 12.47
N LEU A 228 -9.26 -20.05 11.30
CA LEU A 228 -10.19 -21.17 11.18
C LEU A 228 -9.60 -22.45 11.79
N LYS A 229 -8.34 -22.79 11.47
CA LYS A 229 -7.68 -23.98 12.03
C LYS A 229 -7.65 -23.95 13.54
N GLU A 230 -7.30 -22.81 14.12
CA GLU A 230 -7.18 -22.64 15.57
C GLU A 230 -8.55 -22.63 16.26
N ASN A 231 -9.49 -21.78 15.80
CA ASN A 231 -10.75 -21.54 16.50
C ASN A 231 -11.78 -22.66 16.27
N LEU A 232 -11.80 -23.28 15.08
CA LEU A 232 -12.66 -24.43 14.79
C LEU A 232 -11.99 -25.77 15.12
N ARG A 233 -10.73 -25.74 15.57
CA ARG A 233 -9.91 -26.91 15.89
C ARG A 233 -9.89 -27.91 14.72
N LEU A 234 -9.68 -27.42 13.51
CA LEU A 234 -9.76 -28.23 12.29
C LEU A 234 -8.74 -29.38 12.34
N PRO A 235 -9.07 -30.57 11.82
CA PRO A 235 -8.15 -31.69 11.83
C PRO A 235 -6.94 -31.42 10.94
N ALA A 236 -5.80 -32.05 11.23
CA ALA A 236 -4.56 -31.83 10.50
C ALA A 236 -4.64 -32.19 9.00
N ASN A 237 -5.61 -33.01 8.61
CA ASN A 237 -5.87 -33.42 7.23
C ASN A 237 -7.04 -32.65 6.59
N VAL A 238 -7.49 -31.52 7.16
CA VAL A 238 -8.68 -30.79 6.71
C VAL A 238 -8.66 -30.46 5.22
N GLU A 239 -7.50 -30.10 4.65
CA GLU A 239 -7.37 -29.78 3.23
C GLU A 239 -7.72 -30.99 2.34
N ARG A 240 -7.31 -32.21 2.75
CA ARG A 240 -7.67 -33.45 2.04
C ARG A 240 -9.14 -33.81 2.21
N THR A 241 -9.73 -33.49 3.36
CA THR A 241 -11.15 -33.70 3.60
C THR A 241 -12.00 -32.77 2.73
N ILE A 242 -11.66 -31.48 2.71
CA ILE A 242 -12.32 -30.47 1.86
C ILE A 242 -12.20 -30.87 0.37
N ALA A 243 -11.02 -31.29 -0.09
CA ALA A 243 -10.80 -31.67 -1.48
C ALA A 243 -11.64 -32.87 -1.96
N LYS A 244 -12.19 -33.67 -1.04
CA LYS A 244 -13.09 -34.80 -1.34
C LYS A 244 -14.57 -34.45 -1.26
N ARG A 245 -14.92 -33.28 -0.73
CA ARG A 245 -16.31 -32.82 -0.63
C ARG A 245 -16.76 -32.19 -1.95
N PRO A 246 -18.05 -32.34 -2.31
CA PRO A 246 -18.63 -31.57 -3.40
C PRO A 246 -18.49 -30.07 -3.15
N ALA A 247 -18.26 -29.29 -4.21
CA ALA A 247 -18.15 -27.84 -4.10
C ALA A 247 -19.53 -27.22 -3.81
N ALA A 248 -19.61 -26.33 -2.82
CA ALA A 248 -20.78 -25.52 -2.49
C ALA A 248 -22.08 -26.26 -2.09
N GLU A 249 -22.06 -27.58 -1.86
CA GLU A 249 -23.26 -28.33 -1.41
C GLU A 249 -23.61 -28.11 0.07
N HIS A 250 -22.72 -27.51 0.87
CA HIS A 250 -22.96 -27.22 2.29
C HIS A 250 -24.01 -26.12 2.53
N GLY A 251 -24.39 -25.34 1.51
CA GLY A 251 -25.42 -24.29 1.63
C GLY A 251 -25.03 -23.06 2.46
N LEU A 252 -23.77 -22.98 2.90
CA LEU A 252 -23.25 -21.88 3.72
C LEU A 252 -22.68 -20.75 2.85
N THR A 253 -22.83 -19.52 3.33
CA THR A 253 -22.06 -18.36 2.84
C THR A 253 -21.16 -17.85 3.95
N PHE A 254 -19.87 -17.73 3.66
CA PHE A 254 -18.88 -17.15 4.57
C PHE A 254 -18.49 -15.74 4.11
N LEU A 255 -18.64 -14.75 4.99
CA LEU A 255 -18.12 -13.40 4.77
C LEU A 255 -16.78 -13.28 5.51
N PRO A 256 -15.64 -13.13 4.81
CA PRO A 256 -14.32 -13.31 5.41
C PRO A 256 -13.75 -12.06 6.10
N PHE A 257 -14.58 -11.08 6.48
CA PHE A 257 -14.14 -9.77 7.00
C PHE A 257 -13.73 -9.79 8.48
N LEU A 258 -12.91 -10.76 8.89
CA LEU A 258 -12.46 -10.86 10.29
C LEU A 258 -11.52 -9.71 10.68
N ALA A 259 -10.79 -9.14 9.72
CA ALA A 259 -9.93 -7.98 9.92
C ALA A 259 -10.47 -6.71 9.22
N GLY A 260 -11.79 -6.64 8.97
CA GLY A 260 -12.41 -5.58 8.19
C GLY A 260 -12.08 -5.65 6.69
N GLU A 261 -12.68 -4.78 5.89
CA GLU A 261 -12.52 -4.80 4.43
C GLU A 261 -11.74 -3.59 3.91
N ARG A 262 -10.69 -3.84 3.11
CA ARG A 262 -9.85 -2.79 2.46
C ARG A 262 -10.10 -2.65 0.96
N SER A 263 -10.78 -3.62 0.35
CA SER A 263 -11.26 -3.62 -1.03
C SER A 263 -12.30 -4.75 -1.14
N THR A 264 -13.39 -4.60 -1.89
CA THR A 264 -13.75 -3.45 -2.74
C THR A 264 -14.66 -2.44 -2.06
N GLY A 265 -15.29 -2.75 -0.92
CA GLY A 265 -16.19 -1.83 -0.23
C GLY A 265 -15.50 -0.78 0.65
N TYR A 266 -14.23 -1.01 1.05
CA TYR A 266 -13.51 -0.19 2.04
C TYR A 266 -14.26 -0.09 3.38
N HIS A 267 -14.98 -1.14 3.76
CA HIS A 267 -15.67 -1.23 5.04
C HIS A 267 -14.69 -1.65 6.16
N GLU A 268 -13.91 -0.70 6.67
CA GLU A 268 -12.91 -0.95 7.74
C GLU A 268 -13.52 -1.60 8.99
N ASN A 269 -14.79 -1.33 9.28
CA ASN A 269 -15.53 -1.90 10.42
C ASN A 269 -16.38 -3.12 10.06
N ALA A 270 -16.22 -3.69 8.86
CA ALA A 270 -16.91 -4.94 8.51
C ALA A 270 -16.47 -6.07 9.46
N SER A 271 -17.41 -6.96 9.75
CA SER A 271 -17.16 -8.17 10.53
C SER A 271 -17.51 -9.41 9.73
N GLY A 272 -16.86 -10.53 10.05
CA GLY A 272 -17.16 -11.81 9.42
C GLY A 272 -18.54 -12.34 9.80
N ALA A 273 -19.08 -13.20 8.94
CA ALA A 273 -20.37 -13.87 9.16
C ALA A 273 -20.39 -15.26 8.54
N VAL A 274 -21.12 -16.18 9.18
CA VAL A 274 -21.48 -17.48 8.60
C VAL A 274 -23.00 -17.52 8.50
N ILE A 275 -23.52 -17.61 7.29
CA ILE A 275 -24.96 -17.58 7.01
C ILE A 275 -25.38 -18.96 6.52
N GLY A 276 -26.53 -19.46 7.01
CA GLY A 276 -27.11 -20.73 6.58
C GLY A 276 -26.82 -21.93 7.50
N LEU A 277 -26.37 -21.70 8.74
CA LEU A 277 -26.12 -22.79 9.70
C LEU A 277 -27.40 -23.60 9.98
N THR A 278 -27.25 -24.92 9.98
CA THR A 278 -28.29 -25.88 10.41
C THR A 278 -27.74 -26.82 11.47
N SER A 279 -28.59 -27.69 12.05
CA SER A 279 -28.15 -28.73 12.98
C SER A 279 -27.19 -29.76 12.38
N THR A 280 -27.10 -29.83 11.05
CA THR A 280 -26.21 -30.76 10.33
C THR A 280 -24.86 -30.16 9.96
N THR A 281 -24.70 -28.84 10.10
CA THR A 281 -23.47 -28.15 9.73
C THR A 281 -22.31 -28.57 10.64
N ASP A 282 -21.20 -28.99 10.04
CA ASP A 282 -19.96 -29.26 10.77
C ASP A 282 -18.89 -28.18 10.56
N ARG A 283 -17.82 -28.26 11.36
CA ARG A 283 -16.68 -27.32 11.29
C ARG A 283 -15.93 -27.35 9.96
N VAL A 284 -15.97 -28.47 9.24
CA VAL A 284 -15.32 -28.61 7.93
C VAL A 284 -16.17 -27.95 6.85
N ASP A 285 -17.51 -27.94 6.97
CA ASP A 285 -18.41 -27.18 6.09
C ASP A 285 -18.12 -25.68 6.21
N ILE A 286 -17.97 -25.18 7.44
CA ILE A 286 -17.63 -23.78 7.69
C ILE A 286 -16.25 -23.45 7.06
N ALA A 287 -15.28 -24.36 7.20
CA ALA A 287 -13.94 -24.17 6.63
C ALA A 287 -13.90 -24.29 5.10
N GLN A 288 -14.78 -25.09 4.48
CA GLN A 288 -14.92 -25.19 3.04
C GLN A 288 -15.61 -23.95 2.45
N ALA A 289 -16.56 -23.37 3.19
CA ALA A 289 -17.28 -22.17 2.79
C ALA A 289 -16.41 -20.90 2.80
N ALA A 290 -15.34 -20.89 3.60
CA ALA A 290 -14.43 -19.77 3.81
C ALA A 290 -13.25 -19.77 2.82
#